data_AF-A0A0M0JHX2-F1
#
_entry.id   AF-A0A0M0JHX2-F1
#
_cell.length_a   1.000
_cell.length_b   1.000
_cell.length_c   1.000
_cell.angle_alpha   90.00
_cell.angle_beta   90.00
_cell.angle_gamma   90.00
#
_symmetry.space_group_name_H-M   'P 1'
#
loop_
_entity.id
_entity.type
_entity.pdbx_description
1 polymer ?
#
loop_
_entity_poly.entity_id
_entity_poly.type
_entity_poly.pdbx_seq_one_letter_code
_entity_poly.pdbx_strand_id
1 'polypeptide(L)'
;MASKREEAEEKKRREKERQEFKAAQELESLRRTFKRINKCGDGKLSASDLVQEFEFLGHKVSEKEAALTVWEVDDDNDGKVDWDEFRTTFFRVRDDESNCEPRRLFNLVDFLMLDKNHSGSVDMDECITLLYSRFGKDSVENHLSAMKAEDHPSLRADAANEKNVNFSFFAEIQHRCMRQMLGSVIKSGGTAVPQVKGLGFISDPHMKHLM
;
A
#
# COMPACT_ATOMS: atom_id res chain seq x y z
N MET A 1 -42.97 16.97 -11.13
CA MET A 1 -41.89 16.58 -12.08
C MET A 1 -40.71 17.55 -12.04
N ALA A 2 -40.92 18.86 -11.98
CA ALA A 2 -39.85 19.86 -11.87
C ALA A 2 -39.00 19.72 -10.59
N SER A 3 -39.62 19.59 -9.40
CA SER A 3 -38.83 19.52 -8.15
C SER A 3 -37.98 18.24 -8.00
N LYS A 4 -38.42 17.10 -8.56
CA LYS A 4 -37.58 15.88 -8.59
C LYS A 4 -36.32 16.03 -9.46
N ARG A 5 -36.36 16.89 -10.48
CA ARG A 5 -35.18 17.20 -11.32
C ARG A 5 -34.24 18.15 -10.58
N GLU A 6 -34.78 19.18 -9.93
CA GLU A 6 -33.99 20.11 -9.11
C GLU A 6 -33.31 19.40 -7.93
N GLU A 7 -34.02 18.51 -7.21
CA GLU A 7 -33.45 17.69 -6.13
C GLU A 7 -32.33 16.78 -6.63
N ALA A 8 -32.49 16.18 -7.82
CA ALA A 8 -31.48 15.32 -8.41
C ALA A 8 -30.22 16.10 -8.84
N GLU A 9 -30.40 17.29 -9.41
CA GLU A 9 -29.30 18.18 -9.80
C GLU A 9 -28.53 18.70 -8.57
N GLU A 10 -29.24 19.07 -7.50
CA GLU A 10 -28.60 19.50 -6.25
C GLU A 10 -27.82 18.35 -5.59
N LYS A 11 -28.39 17.14 -5.56
CA LYS A 11 -27.69 15.96 -5.05
C LYS A 11 -26.42 15.68 -5.87
N LYS A 12 -26.50 15.75 -7.20
CA LYS A 12 -25.36 15.54 -8.10
C LYS A 12 -24.28 16.61 -7.88
N ARG A 13 -24.66 17.87 -7.66
CA ARG A 13 -23.71 18.95 -7.35
C ARG A 13 -22.99 18.71 -6.04
N ARG A 14 -23.73 18.38 -4.97
CA ARG A 14 -23.15 18.09 -3.64
C ARG A 14 -22.20 16.88 -3.68
N GLU A 15 -22.52 15.87 -4.48
CA GLU A 15 -21.67 14.69 -4.66
C GLU A 15 -20.38 15.03 -5.42
N LYS A 16 -20.47 15.85 -6.48
CA LYS A 16 -19.29 16.35 -7.21
C LYS A 16 -18.37 17.17 -6.30
N GLU A 17 -18.91 18.11 -5.54
CA GLU A 17 -18.14 18.93 -4.58
C GLU A 17 -17.44 18.05 -3.53
N ARG A 18 -18.13 17.02 -3.02
CA ARG A 18 -17.55 16.06 -2.07
C ARG A 18 -16.41 15.25 -2.70
N GLN A 19 -16.56 14.81 -3.95
CA GLN A 19 -15.52 14.08 -4.68
C GLN A 19 -14.29 14.96 -4.94
N GLU A 20 -14.50 16.20 -5.38
CA GLU A 20 -13.43 17.18 -5.61
C GLU A 20 -12.67 17.49 -4.31
N PHE A 21 -13.37 17.66 -3.20
CA PHE A 21 -12.73 17.86 -1.88
C PHE A 21 -11.91 16.64 -1.43
N LYS A 22 -12.42 15.43 -1.63
CA LYS A 22 -11.67 14.19 -1.33
C LYS A 22 -10.43 14.04 -2.21
N ALA A 23 -10.54 14.30 -3.50
CA ALA A 23 -9.41 14.23 -4.42
C ALA A 23 -8.32 15.26 -4.06
N ALA A 24 -8.73 16.46 -3.65
CA ALA A 24 -7.80 17.48 -3.16
C ALA A 24 -7.08 17.04 -1.88
N GLN A 25 -7.80 16.44 -0.92
CA GLN A 25 -7.20 15.90 0.30
C GLN A 25 -6.26 14.73 0.03
N GLU A 26 -6.60 13.84 -0.89
CA GLU A 26 -5.77 12.71 -1.30
C GLU A 26 -4.46 13.21 -1.92
N LEU A 27 -4.54 14.16 -2.85
CA LEU A 27 -3.36 14.77 -3.49
C LEU A 27 -2.48 15.50 -2.47
N GLU A 28 -3.08 16.18 -1.50
CA GLU A 28 -2.32 16.85 -0.43
C GLU A 28 -1.60 15.84 0.47
N SER A 29 -2.30 14.78 0.89
CA SER A 29 -1.70 13.69 1.66
C SER A 29 -0.58 13.01 0.89
N LEU A 30 -0.75 12.78 -0.41
CA LEU A 30 0.29 12.21 -1.28
C LEU A 30 1.53 13.12 -1.36
N ARG A 31 1.34 14.44 -1.47
CA ARG A 31 2.44 15.42 -1.39
C ARG A 31 3.16 15.40 -0.05
N ARG A 32 2.41 15.28 1.06
CA ARG A 32 3.00 15.18 2.40
C ARG A 32 3.84 13.91 2.53
N THR A 33 3.33 12.78 2.03
CA THR A 33 4.06 11.51 2.03
C THR A 33 5.34 11.58 1.20
N PHE A 34 5.30 12.16 -0.01
CA PHE A 34 6.50 12.34 -0.83
C PHE A 34 7.59 13.14 -0.09
N LYS A 35 7.21 14.27 0.52
CA LYS A 35 8.14 15.08 1.31
C LYS A 35 8.65 14.36 2.56
N ARG A 36 7.83 13.50 3.16
CA ARG A 36 8.23 12.70 4.32
C ARG A 36 9.33 11.71 3.95
N ILE A 37 9.17 11.00 2.82
CA ILE A 37 10.14 10.01 2.38
C ILE A 37 11.42 10.71 1.89
N ASN A 38 11.31 11.82 1.14
CA ASN A 38 12.47 12.54 0.62
C ASN A 38 13.25 13.27 1.73
N LYS A 39 14.14 12.56 2.44
CA LYS A 39 14.97 13.16 3.50
C LYS A 39 16.10 14.00 2.92
N CYS A 40 16.63 13.61 1.77
CA CYS A 40 17.70 14.34 1.09
C CYS A 40 17.26 15.73 0.59
N GLY A 41 15.97 15.94 0.34
CA GLY A 41 15.40 17.22 -0.05
C GLY A 41 15.78 17.68 -1.46
N ASP A 42 16.26 16.76 -2.31
CA ASP A 42 16.68 17.03 -3.70
C ASP A 42 15.51 17.02 -4.69
N GLY A 43 14.29 16.77 -4.21
CA GLY A 43 13.08 16.72 -5.02
C GLY A 43 12.82 15.37 -5.69
N LYS A 44 13.68 14.36 -5.50
CA LYS A 44 13.48 12.99 -5.98
C LYS A 44 13.67 11.96 -4.86
N LEU A 45 13.09 10.77 -4.98
CA LEU A 45 13.24 9.68 -4.01
C LEU A 45 14.33 8.72 -4.49
N SER A 46 15.34 8.52 -3.65
CA SER A 46 16.37 7.52 -3.90
C SER A 46 16.06 6.20 -3.18
N ALA A 47 16.77 5.13 -3.56
CA ALA A 47 16.72 3.87 -2.81
C ALA A 47 17.13 4.06 -1.34
N SER A 48 18.04 4.99 -1.04
CA SER A 48 18.46 5.29 0.34
C SER A 48 17.33 5.92 1.16
N ASP A 49 16.55 6.83 0.57
CA ASP A 49 15.40 7.44 1.23
C ASP A 49 14.35 6.39 1.61
N LEU A 50 14.11 5.43 0.70
CA LEU A 50 13.19 4.31 0.96
C LEU A 50 13.71 3.40 2.07
N VAL A 51 15.00 3.03 2.06
CA VAL A 51 15.60 2.20 3.13
C VAL A 51 15.42 2.88 4.48
N GLN A 52 15.74 4.17 4.59
CA GLN A 52 15.61 4.92 5.84
C GLN A 52 14.16 4.96 6.35
N GLU A 53 13.18 5.15 5.45
CA GLU A 53 11.78 5.18 5.85
C GLU A 53 11.28 3.78 6.27
N PHE A 54 11.68 2.71 5.58
CA PHE A 54 11.37 1.34 6.00
C PHE A 54 11.98 0.99 7.36
N GLU A 55 13.24 1.39 7.60
CA GLU A 55 13.91 1.21 8.88
C GLU A 55 13.19 1.96 10.01
N PHE A 56 12.74 3.19 9.75
CA PHE A 56 11.93 3.96 10.69
C PHE A 56 10.61 3.25 11.06
N LEU A 57 9.99 2.58 10.08
CA LEU A 57 8.78 1.77 10.29
C LEU A 57 9.06 0.40 10.95
N GLY A 58 10.31 0.12 11.31
CA GLY A 58 10.73 -1.15 11.90
C GLY A 58 10.72 -2.31 10.91
N HIS A 59 10.69 -2.03 9.60
CA HIS A 59 10.69 -3.02 8.54
C HIS A 59 12.05 -3.03 7.84
N LYS A 60 12.74 -4.17 7.86
CA LYS A 60 14.08 -4.27 7.25
C LYS A 60 13.95 -4.54 5.76
N VAL A 61 14.48 -3.65 4.95
CA VAL A 61 14.55 -3.78 3.49
C VAL A 61 16.01 -3.67 3.08
N SER A 62 16.46 -4.54 2.17
CA SER A 62 17.80 -4.45 1.62
C SER A 62 17.90 -3.31 0.59
N GLU A 63 19.09 -2.74 0.42
CA GLU A 63 19.33 -1.71 -0.62
C GLU A 63 18.91 -2.20 -2.01
N LYS A 64 19.08 -3.49 -2.30
CA LYS A 64 18.66 -4.09 -3.57
C LYS A 64 17.14 -4.07 -3.73
N GLU A 65 16.38 -4.37 -2.69
CA GLU A 65 14.91 -4.34 -2.73
C GLU A 65 14.38 -2.91 -2.85
N ALA A 66 15.01 -1.96 -2.17
CA ALA A 66 14.69 -0.54 -2.33
C ALA A 66 15.02 -0.05 -3.75
N ALA A 67 16.17 -0.45 -4.30
CA ALA A 67 16.54 -0.13 -5.68
C ALA A 67 15.58 -0.75 -6.71
N LEU A 68 15.11 -1.98 -6.49
CA LEU A 68 14.05 -2.57 -7.31
C LEU A 68 12.75 -1.79 -7.23
N THR A 69 12.40 -1.30 -6.04
CA THR A 69 11.19 -0.48 -5.84
C THR A 69 11.25 0.84 -6.62
N VAL A 70 12.42 1.49 -6.65
CA VAL A 70 12.65 2.67 -7.49
C VAL A 70 12.58 2.30 -8.97
N TRP A 71 13.30 1.25 -9.37
CA TRP A 71 13.38 0.82 -10.76
C TRP A 71 12.03 0.44 -11.37
N GLU A 72 11.08 -0.06 -10.57
CA GLU A 72 9.73 -0.41 -11.03
C GLU A 72 8.87 0.79 -11.47
N VAL A 73 9.24 1.99 -11.06
CA VAL A 73 8.41 3.20 -11.23
C VAL A 73 9.16 4.36 -11.89
N ASP A 74 10.47 4.21 -12.06
CA ASP A 74 11.39 5.13 -12.73
C ASP A 74 11.18 5.03 -14.25
N ASP A 75 10.39 5.96 -14.80
CA ASP A 75 10.02 5.99 -16.21
C ASP A 75 11.11 6.71 -17.04
N ASP A 76 11.89 7.62 -16.43
CA ASP A 76 12.98 8.37 -17.09
C ASP A 76 14.38 7.72 -16.98
N ASN A 77 14.50 6.66 -16.17
CA ASN A 77 15.72 5.90 -15.86
C ASN A 77 16.85 6.75 -15.24
N ASP A 78 16.52 7.77 -14.46
CA ASP A 78 17.53 8.55 -13.73
C ASP A 78 17.98 7.91 -12.41
N GLY A 79 17.38 6.77 -12.04
CA GLY A 79 17.68 6.00 -10.84
C GLY A 79 17.05 6.57 -9.57
N LYS A 80 16.09 7.49 -9.70
CA LYS A 80 15.31 8.07 -8.62
C LYS A 80 13.83 8.18 -9.05
N VAL A 81 12.97 8.55 -8.12
CA VAL A 81 11.54 8.77 -8.40
C VAL A 81 11.19 10.23 -8.15
N ASP A 82 10.82 10.95 -9.20
CA ASP A 82 10.37 12.33 -9.04
C ASP A 82 8.88 12.43 -8.63
N TRP A 83 8.39 13.66 -8.44
CA TRP A 83 7.01 13.89 -8.03
C TRP A 83 5.97 13.41 -9.07
N ASP A 84 6.27 13.56 -10.35
CA ASP A 84 5.38 13.17 -11.45
C ASP A 84 5.30 11.65 -11.56
N GLU A 85 6.42 10.94 -11.45
CA GLU A 85 6.48 9.47 -11.43
C GLU A 85 5.77 8.89 -10.19
N PHE A 86 6.04 9.48 -9.02
CA PHE A 86 5.43 9.08 -7.75
C PHE A 86 3.91 9.19 -7.79
N ARG A 87 3.37 10.34 -8.23
CA ARG A 87 1.91 10.52 -8.30
C ARG A 87 1.28 9.65 -9.38
N THR A 88 1.95 9.49 -10.52
CA THR A 88 1.43 8.72 -11.65
C THR A 88 1.31 7.25 -11.26
N THR A 89 2.34 6.71 -10.62
CA THR A 89 2.32 5.35 -10.07
C THR A 89 1.18 5.16 -9.07
N PHE A 90 0.99 6.11 -8.15
CA PHE A 90 -0.09 6.02 -7.17
C PHE A 90 -1.47 5.90 -7.83
N PHE A 91 -1.76 6.76 -8.81
CA PHE A 91 -3.04 6.72 -9.51
C PHE A 91 -3.19 5.51 -10.44
N ARG A 92 -2.11 5.07 -11.12
CA ARG A 92 -2.11 3.83 -11.91
C ARG A 92 -2.54 2.65 -11.05
N VAL A 93 -1.90 2.47 -9.88
CA VAL A 93 -2.19 1.35 -8.97
C VAL A 93 -3.57 1.45 -8.31
N ARG A 94 -4.04 2.66 -8.01
CA ARG A 94 -5.37 2.90 -7.43
C ARG A 94 -6.48 2.52 -8.40
N ASP A 95 -6.29 2.84 -9.67
CA ASP A 95 -7.28 2.62 -10.73
C ASP A 95 -7.04 1.28 -11.48
N ASP A 96 -6.07 0.47 -11.02
CA ASP A 96 -5.72 -0.84 -11.58
C ASP A 96 -6.66 -1.96 -11.08
N GLU A 97 -7.63 -2.32 -11.91
CA GLU A 97 -8.51 -3.48 -11.70
C GLU A 97 -7.83 -4.83 -12.00
N SER A 98 -6.73 -4.83 -12.76
CA SER A 98 -6.04 -6.04 -13.22
C SER A 98 -4.99 -6.56 -12.25
N ASN A 99 -4.61 -5.76 -11.25
CA ASN A 99 -3.55 -6.04 -10.28
C ASN A 99 -2.19 -6.37 -10.94
N CYS A 100 -1.90 -5.72 -12.06
CA CYS A 100 -0.65 -5.87 -12.80
C CYS A 100 0.37 -4.77 -12.47
N GLU A 101 -0.08 -3.65 -11.90
CA GLU A 101 0.81 -2.55 -11.53
C GLU A 101 1.70 -2.92 -10.33
N PRO A 102 2.96 -2.43 -10.30
CA PRO A 102 3.87 -2.68 -9.20
C PRO A 102 3.38 -1.99 -7.92
N ARG A 103 3.17 -2.77 -6.86
CA ARG A 103 2.55 -2.31 -5.60
C ARG A 103 3.55 -2.02 -4.48
N ARG A 104 4.87 -2.23 -4.67
CA ARG A 104 5.87 -2.07 -3.61
C ARG A 104 5.90 -0.64 -3.04
N LEU A 105 6.11 0.35 -3.91
CA LEU A 105 6.08 1.76 -3.51
C LEU A 105 4.68 2.14 -3.02
N PHE A 106 3.64 1.70 -3.72
CA PHE A 106 2.26 1.99 -3.35
C PHE A 106 1.94 1.58 -1.91
N ASN A 107 2.31 0.36 -1.49
CA ASN A 107 2.00 -0.14 -0.14
C ASN A 107 2.66 0.70 0.95
N LEU A 108 3.90 1.16 0.75
CA LEU A 108 4.54 2.11 1.66
C LEU A 108 3.74 3.41 1.72
N VAL A 109 3.43 4.00 0.57
CA VAL A 109 2.72 5.28 0.46
C VAL A 109 1.33 5.21 1.10
N ASP A 110 0.60 4.13 0.86
CA ASP A 110 -0.76 3.87 1.37
C ASP A 110 -0.77 3.90 2.90
N PHE A 111 0.19 3.21 3.54
CA PHE A 111 0.35 3.22 4.99
C PHE A 111 0.75 4.62 5.51
N LEU A 112 1.69 5.29 4.84
CA LEU A 112 2.15 6.62 5.26
C LEU A 112 1.09 7.71 5.13
N MET A 113 0.13 7.56 4.22
CA MET A 113 -1.03 8.45 4.10
C MET A 113 -2.01 8.30 5.28
N LEU A 114 -2.05 7.13 5.93
CA LEU A 114 -2.80 6.91 7.17
C LEU A 114 -2.04 7.44 8.40
N ASP A 115 -0.71 7.40 8.40
CA ASP A 115 0.15 7.86 9.51
C ASP A 115 0.27 9.40 9.57
N LYS A 116 -0.82 10.05 10.01
CA LYS A 116 -0.96 11.52 10.09
C LYS A 116 0.01 12.18 11.08
N ASN A 117 0.39 11.47 12.16
CA ASN A 117 1.23 12.02 13.22
C ASN A 117 2.71 11.60 13.09
N HIS A 118 3.06 10.86 12.03
CA HIS A 118 4.41 10.38 11.75
C HIS A 118 4.98 9.52 12.88
N SER A 119 4.11 8.75 13.53
CA SER A 119 4.51 7.88 14.64
C SER A 119 5.03 6.53 14.17
N GLY A 120 4.88 6.20 12.88
CA GLY A 120 5.16 4.87 12.35
C GLY A 120 4.08 3.83 12.72
N SER A 121 2.99 4.29 13.33
CA SER A 121 1.83 3.49 13.71
C SER A 121 0.56 4.18 13.25
N VAL A 122 -0.42 3.40 12.79
CA VAL A 122 -1.70 3.93 12.31
C VAL A 122 -2.83 3.36 13.14
N ASP A 123 -3.95 4.06 13.20
CA ASP A 123 -5.15 3.57 13.87
C ASP A 123 -5.65 2.30 13.16
N MET A 124 -6.06 1.30 13.96
CA MET A 124 -6.51 0.01 13.45
C MET A 124 -7.77 0.15 12.60
N ASP A 125 -8.74 0.97 13.00
CA ASP A 125 -9.99 1.13 12.25
C ASP A 125 -9.72 1.79 10.89
N GLU A 126 -8.82 2.78 10.84
CA GLU A 126 -8.40 3.40 9.58
C GLU A 126 -7.68 2.39 8.66
N CYS A 127 -6.77 1.58 9.21
CA CYS A 127 -6.04 0.56 8.46
C CYS A 127 -6.95 -0.56 7.94
N ILE A 128 -7.81 -1.11 8.80
CA ILE A 128 -8.75 -2.16 8.42
C ILE A 128 -9.77 -1.65 7.40
N THR A 129 -10.26 -0.42 7.55
CA THR A 129 -11.15 0.20 6.56
C THR A 129 -10.50 0.26 5.19
N LEU A 130 -9.24 0.66 5.13
CA LEU A 130 -8.46 0.69 3.88
C LEU A 130 -8.29 -0.71 3.28
N LEU A 131 -7.94 -1.71 4.10
CA LEU A 131 -7.78 -3.09 3.66
C LEU A 131 -9.11 -3.71 3.18
N TYR A 132 -10.24 -3.41 3.83
CA TYR A 132 -11.58 -3.84 3.42
C TYR A 132 -11.96 -3.24 2.06
N SER A 133 -11.63 -1.98 1.82
CA SER A 133 -11.87 -1.35 0.51
C SER A 133 -11.07 -2.03 -0.61
N ARG A 134 -9.90 -2.60 -0.29
CA ARG A 134 -8.97 -3.17 -1.28
C ARG A 134 -9.18 -4.66 -1.56
N PHE A 135 -9.46 -5.45 -0.52
CA PHE A 135 -9.55 -6.91 -0.63
C PHE A 135 -10.93 -7.47 -0.27
N GLY A 136 -11.85 -6.61 0.16
CA GLY A 136 -13.14 -7.02 0.69
C GLY A 136 -13.06 -7.49 2.14
N LYS A 137 -14.18 -7.33 2.85
CA LYS A 137 -14.29 -7.63 4.28
C LYS A 137 -13.94 -9.08 4.60
N ASP A 138 -14.54 -10.04 3.90
CA ASP A 138 -14.37 -11.47 4.19
C ASP A 138 -12.92 -11.94 4.04
N SER A 139 -12.23 -11.48 2.99
CA SER A 139 -10.82 -11.83 2.75
C SER A 139 -9.93 -11.37 3.90
N VAL A 140 -10.12 -10.13 4.36
CA VAL A 140 -9.30 -9.55 5.42
C VAL A 140 -9.62 -10.20 6.77
N GLU A 141 -10.91 -10.38 7.12
CA GLU A 141 -11.31 -11.02 8.38
C GLU A 141 -10.83 -12.47 8.50
N ASN A 142 -10.84 -13.22 7.39
CA ASN A 142 -10.30 -14.58 7.35
C ASN A 142 -8.81 -14.61 7.71
N HIS A 143 -8.01 -13.71 7.12
CA HIS A 143 -6.57 -13.66 7.38
C HIS A 143 -6.23 -13.06 8.75
N LEU A 144 -7.00 -12.09 9.24
CA LEU A 144 -6.89 -11.60 10.62
C LEU A 144 -7.13 -12.71 11.63
N SER A 145 -8.16 -13.52 11.40
CA SER A 145 -8.50 -14.65 12.26
C SER A 145 -7.41 -15.73 12.22
N ALA A 146 -6.87 -16.02 11.03
CA ALA A 146 -5.75 -16.96 10.88
C ALA A 146 -4.49 -16.48 11.62
N MET A 147 -4.11 -15.21 11.47
CA MET A 147 -2.95 -14.67 12.18
C MET A 147 -3.12 -14.75 13.71
N LYS A 148 -4.34 -14.51 14.22
CA LYS A 148 -4.65 -14.65 15.65
C LYS A 148 -4.51 -16.10 16.13
N ALA A 149 -4.95 -17.05 15.32
CA ALA A 149 -4.81 -18.48 15.63
C ALA A 149 -3.35 -18.95 15.59
N GLU A 150 -2.52 -18.34 14.73
CA GLU A 150 -1.09 -18.63 14.59
C GLU A 150 -0.21 -17.94 15.66
N ASP A 151 -0.79 -17.12 16.56
CA ASP A 151 -0.05 -16.27 17.51
C ASP A 151 1.09 -15.48 16.80
N HIS A 152 0.73 -14.91 15.64
CA HIS A 152 1.71 -14.32 14.73
C HIS A 152 2.47 -13.15 15.41
N PRO A 153 3.81 -13.06 15.30
CA PRO A 153 4.60 -12.01 15.96
C PRO A 153 4.15 -10.58 15.63
N SER A 154 3.69 -10.33 14.40
CA SER A 154 3.16 -9.02 13.99
C SER A 154 1.89 -8.59 14.72
N LEU A 155 1.12 -9.52 15.32
CA LEU A 155 -0.03 -9.21 16.18
C LEU A 155 0.38 -8.86 17.61
N ARG A 156 1.60 -9.21 18.02
CA ARG A 156 2.15 -8.87 19.34
C ARG A 156 2.65 -7.43 19.40
N ALA A 157 2.29 -6.60 18.42
CA ALA A 157 2.58 -5.16 18.42
C ALA A 157 2.21 -4.56 19.79
N ASP A 158 3.12 -3.75 20.31
CA ASP A 158 3.22 -3.28 21.68
C ASP A 158 1.96 -3.42 22.54
N ALA A 159 2.04 -4.21 23.61
CA ALA A 159 0.99 -4.37 24.63
C ALA A 159 0.50 -3.03 25.25
N ALA A 160 1.20 -1.93 24.96
CA ALA A 160 0.84 -0.58 25.35
C ALA A 160 -0.27 0.05 24.48
N ASN A 161 -0.54 -0.45 23.26
CA ASN A 161 -1.45 0.23 22.34
C ASN A 161 -2.16 -0.70 21.34
N GLU A 162 -3.07 -1.55 21.84
CA GLU A 162 -3.90 -2.51 21.07
C GLU A 162 -4.72 -1.87 19.91
N LYS A 163 -4.83 -0.54 19.89
CA LYS A 163 -5.61 0.20 18.88
C LYS A 163 -4.80 0.61 17.66
N ASN A 164 -3.47 0.47 17.70
CA ASN A 164 -2.62 0.88 16.59
C ASN A 164 -1.96 -0.31 15.93
N VAL A 165 -1.70 -0.18 14.63
CA VAL A 165 -1.03 -1.17 13.81
C VAL A 165 0.22 -0.58 13.20
N ASN A 166 1.29 -1.36 13.20
CA ASN A 166 2.55 -1.00 12.56
C ASN A 166 2.57 -1.43 11.09
N PHE A 167 3.58 -0.98 10.36
CA PHE A 167 3.73 -1.29 8.95
C PHE A 167 3.84 -2.81 8.68
N SER A 168 4.51 -3.55 9.56
CA SER A 168 4.69 -5.00 9.39
C SER A 168 3.38 -5.77 9.47
N PHE A 169 2.46 -5.37 10.36
CA PHE A 169 1.11 -5.95 10.41
C PHE A 169 0.32 -5.65 9.13
N PHE A 170 0.36 -4.40 8.68
CA PHE A 170 -0.31 -3.98 7.45
C PHE A 170 0.21 -4.76 6.22
N ALA A 171 1.53 -4.84 6.07
CA ALA A 171 2.19 -5.55 4.98
C ALA A 171 1.86 -7.06 4.97
N GLU A 172 1.79 -7.68 6.16
CA GLU A 172 1.46 -9.10 6.29
C GLU A 172 0.02 -9.41 5.83
N ILE A 173 -0.96 -8.64 6.29
CA ILE A 173 -2.36 -8.81 5.87
C ILE A 173 -2.51 -8.58 4.36
N GLN A 174 -1.88 -7.53 3.84
CA GLN A 174 -1.86 -7.26 2.41
C GLN A 174 -1.30 -8.45 1.61
N HIS A 175 -0.13 -8.94 2.00
CA HIS A 175 0.55 -10.02 1.31
C HIS A 175 -0.28 -11.32 1.34
N ARG A 176 -0.89 -11.65 2.49
CA ARG A 176 -1.79 -12.80 2.61
C ARG A 176 -3.02 -12.68 1.71
N CYS A 177 -3.68 -11.51 1.71
CA CYS A 177 -4.82 -11.26 0.82
C CYS A 177 -4.44 -11.34 -0.67
N MET A 178 -3.29 -10.76 -1.05
CA MET A 178 -2.80 -10.83 -2.44
C MET A 178 -2.44 -12.27 -2.86
N ARG A 179 -1.84 -13.08 -1.98
CA ARG A 179 -1.55 -14.49 -2.27
C ARG A 179 -2.82 -15.31 -2.53
N GLN A 180 -3.88 -15.12 -1.75
CA GLN A 180 -5.16 -15.81 -1.97
C GLN A 180 -5.76 -15.42 -3.34
N MET A 181 -5.68 -14.13 -3.69
CA MET A 181 -6.21 -13.63 -4.95
C MET A 181 -5.47 -14.24 -6.15
N LEU A 182 -4.14 -14.25 -6.13
CA LEU A 182 -3.32 -14.86 -7.19
C LEU A 182 -3.43 -16.40 -7.21
N GLY A 183 -3.54 -17.05 -6.05
CA GLY A 183 -3.72 -18.50 -5.95
C GLY A 183 -5.05 -19.00 -6.51
N SER A 184 -6.08 -18.15 -6.54
CA SER A 184 -7.39 -18.47 -7.13
C SER A 184 -7.34 -18.43 -8.66
N VAL A 185 -6.53 -17.54 -9.26
CA VAL A 185 -6.32 -17.42 -10.72
C VAL A 185 -5.68 -18.70 -11.31
N ILE A 186 -4.82 -19.37 -10.55
CA ILE A 186 -4.15 -20.61 -11.00
C ILE A 186 -5.12 -21.81 -11.03
N LYS A 187 -6.14 -21.82 -10.15
CA LYS A 187 -7.08 -22.96 -10.03
C LYS A 187 -8.25 -22.92 -11.03
N SER A 188 -8.57 -21.77 -11.62
CA SER A 188 -9.72 -21.59 -12.51
C SER A 188 -9.41 -21.76 -14.02
N GLY A 189 -8.15 -21.98 -14.40
CA GLY A 189 -7.75 -22.43 -15.74
C GLY A 189 -7.54 -21.33 -16.79
N GLY A 190 -6.31 -21.19 -17.27
CA GLY A 190 -5.99 -20.41 -18.48
C GLY A 190 -4.56 -19.87 -18.53
N THR A 191 -3.68 -20.60 -19.22
CA THR A 191 -2.30 -20.25 -19.64
C THR A 191 -1.30 -19.81 -18.57
N ALA A 192 -0.22 -20.59 -18.43
CA ALA A 192 0.95 -20.28 -17.64
C ALA A 192 1.49 -18.88 -17.98
N VAL A 193 1.43 -17.97 -17.02
CA VAL A 193 2.24 -16.75 -17.04
C VAL A 193 3.70 -17.19 -16.82
N PRO A 194 4.68 -16.66 -17.57
CA PRO A 194 6.08 -16.99 -17.35
C PRO A 194 6.41 -16.72 -15.89
N GLN A 195 7.12 -17.65 -15.23
CA GLN A 195 7.71 -17.35 -13.94
C GLN A 195 8.64 -16.15 -14.10
N VAL A 196 8.14 -14.96 -13.76
CA VAL A 196 8.97 -13.81 -13.44
C VAL A 196 9.65 -14.15 -12.12
N LYS A 197 10.82 -14.78 -12.23
CA LYS A 197 11.84 -14.82 -11.19
C LYS A 197 12.21 -13.36 -10.87
N GLY A 198 11.41 -12.71 -10.03
CA GLY A 198 11.48 -11.27 -9.79
C GLY A 198 10.48 -10.76 -8.75
N LEU A 199 9.41 -11.51 -8.48
CA LEU A 199 8.58 -11.28 -7.30
C LEU A 199 9.29 -11.85 -6.05
N GLY A 200 10.38 -11.20 -5.66
CA GLY A 200 10.92 -11.31 -4.31
C GLY A 200 9.89 -10.73 -3.33
N PHE A 201 8.93 -11.56 -2.94
CA PHE A 201 8.20 -11.45 -1.69
C PHE A 201 8.95 -12.33 -0.70
N ILE A 202 10.01 -11.82 -0.10
CA ILE A 202 10.71 -12.56 0.96
C ILE A 202 10.86 -11.64 2.17
N SER A 203 9.78 -11.55 2.93
CA SER A 203 9.89 -11.50 4.39
C SER A 203 9.40 -12.84 4.94
N ASP A 204 10.03 -13.93 4.52
CA ASP A 204 9.88 -15.23 5.17
C ASP A 204 11.18 -15.55 5.95
N PRO A 205 11.20 -15.39 7.28
CA PRO A 205 12.35 -15.75 8.10
C PRO A 205 12.70 -17.24 8.08
N HIS A 206 11.82 -18.12 7.56
CA HIS A 206 11.99 -19.58 7.58
C HIS A 206 12.66 -20.17 6.33
N MET A 207 12.96 -19.40 5.29
CA MET A 207 13.62 -19.91 4.06
C MET A 207 15.17 -19.83 4.08
N LYS A 208 15.80 -20.05 5.24
CA LYS A 208 17.28 -20.14 5.38
C LYS A 208 17.87 -21.52 5.08
N HIS A 209 17.06 -22.50 4.69
CA HIS A 209 17.54 -23.81 4.26
C HIS A 209 16.87 -24.17 2.95
N LEU A 210 17.46 -23.71 1.86
CA LEU A 210 17.65 -24.49 0.64
C LEU A 210 18.59 -23.67 -0.25
N MET A 211 19.88 -23.98 -0.17
CA MET A 211 20.83 -23.77 -1.27
C MET A 211 20.57 -24.83 -2.34
#